data_AF-A0A7C4EF44-F1
#
_entry.id   AF-A0A7C4EF44-F1
#
_cell.length_a   1.000
_cell.length_b   1.000
_cell.length_c   1.000
_cell.angle_alpha   90.00
_cell.angle_beta   90.00
_cell.angle_gamma   90.00
#
_symmetry.space_group_name_H-M   'P 1'
#
loop_
_entity.id
_entity.type
_entity.pdbx_description
1 polymer ?
#
loop_
_entity_poly.entity_id
_entity_poly.type
_entity_poly.pdbx_seq_one_letter_code
_entity_poly.pdbx_strand_id
1 'polypeptide(L)'
;MATGLTVAVIVIALIFIIWQLKGSSGPKPVTKAFYTVDDGATWFVDDRNKPTPFLHEGKEAVRVYVYECNGNRFAGFLEKMTPKARERAEAAAREGRNAILEDGDYLVKKPGRGEWVSSLDIHAAEKIFHVECPGGGVAKLVNP
;
A
#
# COMPACT_ATOMS: atom_id res chain seq x y z
N MET A 1 42.25 -35.59 20.78
CA MET A 1 42.24 -34.12 20.94
C MET A 1 41.42 -33.43 19.84
N ALA A 2 40.26 -33.98 19.46
CA ALA A 2 39.43 -33.41 18.38
C ALA A 2 38.03 -32.99 18.86
N THR A 3 37.56 -33.53 19.99
CA THR A 3 36.21 -33.33 20.51
C THR A 3 36.01 -31.96 21.19
N GLY A 4 37.04 -31.40 21.82
CA GLY A 4 36.93 -30.07 22.45
C GLY A 4 36.80 -28.93 21.43
N LEU A 5 37.49 -29.05 20.30
CA LEU A 5 37.49 -28.04 19.24
C LEU A 5 36.15 -28.03 18.48
N THR A 6 35.58 -29.21 18.20
CA THR A 6 34.29 -29.31 17.52
C THR A 6 33.14 -28.75 18.35
N VAL A 7 33.12 -29.02 19.66
CA VAL A 7 32.10 -28.47 20.56
C VAL A 7 32.18 -26.94 20.62
N ALA A 8 33.38 -26.37 20.68
CA ALA A 8 33.56 -24.91 20.69
C ALA A 8 33.04 -24.23 19.41
N VAL A 9 33.34 -24.81 18.23
CA VAL A 9 32.87 -24.30 16.94
C VAL A 9 31.34 -24.36 16.84
N ILE A 10 30.74 -25.47 17.29
CA ILE A 10 29.27 -25.62 17.29
C ILE A 10 28.61 -24.57 18.18
N VAL A 11 29.15 -24.33 19.39
CA VAL A 11 28.59 -23.33 20.30
C VAL A 11 28.70 -21.92 19.72
N ILE A 12 29.83 -21.56 19.11
CA ILE A 12 30.00 -20.24 18.47
C ILE A 12 29.04 -20.08 17.29
N ALA A 13 28.87 -21.12 16.45
CA ALA A 13 27.92 -21.10 15.34
C ALA A 13 26.48 -20.91 15.84
N LEU A 14 26.08 -21.61 16.91
CA LEU A 14 24.75 -21.44 17.51
C LEU A 14 24.52 -20.04 18.07
N ILE A 15 25.52 -19.45 18.74
CA ILE A 15 25.44 -18.07 19.22
C ILE A 15 25.25 -17.10 18.04
N PHE A 16 26.00 -17.30 16.96
CA PHE A 16 25.92 -16.46 15.77
C PHE A 16 24.55 -16.56 15.08
N ILE A 17 23.99 -17.78 14.97
CA ILE A 17 22.64 -18.01 14.44
C ILE A 17 21.59 -17.32 15.33
N ILE A 18 21.69 -17.44 16.65
CA ILE A 18 20.76 -16.77 17.58
C ILE A 18 20.84 -15.25 17.45
N TRP A 19 22.04 -14.71 17.26
CA TRP A 19 22.26 -13.28 17.01
C TRP A 19 21.65 -12.82 15.67
N GLN A 20 21.83 -13.61 14.60
CA GLN A 20 21.21 -13.30 13.30
C GLN A 20 19.68 -13.40 13.33
N LEU A 21 19.12 -14.37 14.07
CA LEU A 21 17.67 -14.52 14.23
C LEU A 21 17.05 -13.38 15.04
N LYS A 22 17.76 -12.85 16.06
CA LYS A 22 17.30 -11.70 16.85
C LYS A 22 17.38 -10.36 16.11
N GLY A 23 18.21 -10.26 15.06
CA GLY A 23 18.38 -9.04 14.26
C GLY A 23 17.38 -8.86 13.11
N SER A 24 16.59 -9.89 12.79
CA SER A 24 15.59 -9.82 11.72
C SER A 24 14.30 -9.16 12.20
N SER A 25 14.32 -7.84 12.39
CA SER A 25 13.10 -7.05 12.33
C SER A 25 12.67 -6.98 10.86
N GLY A 26 11.97 -8.02 10.40
CA GLY A 26 11.37 -8.02 9.06
C GLY A 26 10.50 -6.77 8.87
N PRO A 27 10.31 -6.30 7.62
CA PRO A 27 9.47 -5.14 7.36
C PRO A 27 8.09 -5.35 8.01
N LYS A 28 7.70 -4.44 8.90
CA LYS A 28 6.35 -4.49 9.49
C LYS A 28 5.34 -4.38 8.35
N PRO A 29 4.31 -5.25 8.28
CA PRO A 29 3.30 -5.15 7.25
C PRO A 29 2.61 -3.78 7.34
N VAL A 30 2.50 -3.09 6.21
CA VAL A 30 1.78 -1.82 6.10
C VAL A 30 0.29 -2.11 6.22
N THR A 31 -0.28 -1.86 7.40
CA THR A 31 -1.69 -2.09 7.75
C THR A 31 -2.57 -0.86 7.54
N LYS A 32 -1.95 0.29 7.27
CA LYS A 32 -2.63 1.58 7.12
C LYS A 32 -2.46 2.13 5.71
N ALA A 33 -3.44 2.89 5.25
CA ALA A 33 -3.40 3.61 3.99
C ALA A 33 -4.04 4.99 4.15
N PHE A 34 -3.71 5.91 3.24
CA PHE A 34 -4.38 7.19 3.15
C PHE A 34 -5.66 7.06 2.32
N TYR A 35 -6.71 7.75 2.76
CA TYR A 35 -8.02 7.81 2.13
C TYR A 35 -8.49 9.26 2.02
N THR A 36 -9.41 9.52 1.09
CA THR A 36 -9.99 10.86 0.85
C THR A 36 -11.47 10.74 0.52
N VAL A 37 -12.24 11.76 0.91
CA VAL A 37 -13.67 11.95 0.58
C VAL A 37 -13.91 13.18 -0.29
N ASP A 38 -12.85 13.94 -0.60
CA ASP A 38 -12.90 15.24 -1.28
C ASP A 38 -11.93 15.28 -2.48
N ASP A 39 -11.82 14.14 -3.16
CA ASP A 39 -11.05 13.97 -4.38
C ASP A 39 -9.54 14.24 -4.25
N GLY A 40 -8.99 13.98 -3.07
CA GLY A 40 -7.57 14.12 -2.74
C GLY A 40 -7.16 15.50 -2.25
N ALA A 41 -8.10 16.39 -1.98
CA ALA A 41 -7.80 17.71 -1.39
C ALA A 41 -7.35 17.58 0.07
N THR A 42 -8.00 16.70 0.84
CA THR A 42 -7.57 16.27 2.16
C THR A 42 -7.51 14.75 2.23
N TRP A 43 -6.75 14.25 3.20
CA TRP A 43 -6.62 12.81 3.40
C TRP A 43 -6.52 12.44 4.88
N PHE A 44 -7.01 11.25 5.20
CA PHE A 44 -7.00 10.67 6.53
C PHE A 44 -6.43 9.24 6.47
N VAL A 45 -6.00 8.72 7.62
CA VAL A 45 -5.39 7.38 7.72
C VAL A 45 -6.43 6.39 8.22
N ASP A 46 -6.56 5.25 7.55
CA ASP A 46 -7.44 4.17 7.97
C ASP A 46 -6.84 2.79 7.64
N ASP A 47 -7.53 1.72 8.02
CA ASP A 47 -7.13 0.35 7.74
C ASP A 47 -7.13 0.06 6.24
N ARG A 48 -5.98 -0.43 5.75
CA ARG A 48 -5.74 -0.71 4.33
C ARG A 48 -6.67 -1.79 3.77
N ASN A 49 -7.20 -2.68 4.60
CA ASN A 49 -8.02 -3.81 4.17
C ASN A 49 -9.50 -3.45 3.99
N LYS A 50 -9.89 -2.19 4.21
CA LYS A 50 -11.25 -1.73 3.94
C LYS A 50 -11.54 -1.76 2.43
N PRO A 51 -12.61 -2.45 1.98
CA PRO A 51 -12.98 -2.45 0.57
C PRO A 51 -13.42 -1.06 0.15
N THR A 52 -12.83 -0.54 -0.94
CA THR A 52 -13.12 0.81 -1.44
C THR A 52 -14.07 0.79 -2.64
N PRO A 53 -14.94 1.79 -2.82
CA PRO A 53 -15.21 2.88 -1.88
C PRO A 53 -16.03 2.40 -0.66
N PHE A 54 -15.83 3.06 0.50
CA PHE A 54 -16.63 2.84 1.72
C PHE A 54 -17.15 4.17 2.27
N LEU A 55 -18.17 4.14 3.13
CA LEU A 55 -18.70 5.34 3.77
C LEU A 55 -17.78 5.84 4.89
N HIS A 56 -17.38 7.10 4.81
CA HIS A 56 -16.69 7.84 5.85
C HIS A 56 -17.34 9.22 5.98
N GLU A 57 -17.86 9.55 7.16
CA GLU A 57 -18.54 10.84 7.41
C GLU A 57 -19.68 11.15 6.40
N GLY A 58 -20.40 10.12 5.97
CA GLY A 58 -21.50 10.25 5.01
C GLY A 58 -21.09 10.44 3.55
N LYS A 59 -19.78 10.39 3.24
CA LYS A 59 -19.23 10.47 1.88
C LYS A 59 -18.50 9.18 1.51
N GLU A 60 -18.39 8.92 0.21
CA GLU A 60 -17.59 7.81 -0.29
C GLU A 60 -16.09 8.12 -0.16
N ALA A 61 -15.41 7.33 0.65
CA ALA A 61 -13.96 7.35 0.80
C ALA A 61 -13.30 6.43 -0.22
N VAL A 62 -12.31 6.95 -0.92
CA VAL A 62 -11.43 6.22 -1.83
C VAL A 62 -10.00 6.28 -1.33
N ARG A 63 -9.16 5.34 -1.77
CA ARG A 63 -7.76 5.33 -1.39
C ARG A 63 -7.02 6.43 -2.15
N VAL A 64 -6.10 7.11 -1.48
CA VAL A 64 -5.20 8.09 -2.11
C VAL A 64 -3.76 7.66 -1.89
N TYR A 65 -2.97 7.73 -2.95
CA TYR A 65 -1.53 7.53 -2.89
C TYR A 65 -0.86 8.88 -2.74
N VAL A 66 -0.30 9.13 -1.56
CA VAL A 66 0.37 10.38 -1.23
C VAL A 66 1.84 10.27 -1.59
N TYR A 67 2.35 11.26 -2.31
CA TYR A 67 3.75 11.34 -2.68
C TYR A 67 4.41 12.53 -1.99
N GLU A 68 5.71 12.42 -1.76
CA GLU A 68 6.55 13.48 -1.22
C GLU A 68 7.60 13.91 -2.24
N CYS A 69 7.71 15.22 -2.44
CA CYS A 69 8.71 15.87 -3.27
C CYS A 69 9.33 17.03 -2.48
N ASN A 70 10.64 16.96 -2.25
CA ASN A 70 11.39 18.00 -1.53
C ASN A 70 10.78 18.42 -0.18
N GLY A 71 10.24 17.44 0.57
CA GLY A 71 9.58 17.66 1.87
C GLY A 71 8.12 18.07 1.79
N ASN A 72 7.57 18.32 0.60
CA ASN A 72 6.16 18.62 0.40
C ASN A 72 5.37 17.39 -0.01
N ARG A 73 4.27 17.12 0.68
CA ARG A 73 3.37 15.99 0.39
C ARG A 73 2.18 16.43 -0.43
N PHE A 74 1.77 15.59 -1.38
CA PHE A 74 0.64 15.83 -2.26
C PHE A 74 -0.02 14.52 -2.67
N ALA A 75 -1.29 14.57 -3.08
CA ALA A 75 -1.99 13.43 -3.65
C ALA A 75 -1.49 13.17 -5.08
N GLY A 76 -0.98 11.96 -5.35
CA GLY A 76 -0.54 11.55 -6.68
C GLY A 76 -1.70 11.03 -7.52
N PHE A 77 -2.38 10.00 -7.02
CA PHE A 77 -3.57 9.42 -7.65
C PHE A 77 -4.50 8.79 -6.63
N LEU A 78 -5.74 8.55 -7.08
CA LEU A 78 -6.79 7.91 -6.32
C LEU A 78 -7.04 6.50 -6.87
N GLU A 79 -7.43 5.59 -6.00
CA GLU A 79 -7.73 4.20 -6.32
C GLU A 79 -9.02 3.78 -5.60
N LYS A 80 -9.89 3.09 -6.33
CA LYS A 80 -11.06 2.40 -5.76
C LYS A 80 -11.27 1.06 -6.46
N MET A 81 -11.99 0.14 -5.83
CA MET A 81 -12.35 -1.10 -6.49
C MET A 81 -13.47 -0.89 -7.50
N THR A 82 -13.54 -1.75 -8.51
CA THR A 82 -14.73 -1.89 -9.34
C THR A 82 -15.90 -2.41 -8.48
N PRO A 83 -17.16 -2.18 -8.86
CA PRO A 83 -18.31 -2.68 -8.08
C PRO A 83 -18.26 -4.18 -7.81
N LYS A 84 -17.88 -4.98 -8.82
CA LYS A 84 -17.73 -6.44 -8.72
C LYS A 84 -16.60 -6.86 -7.77
N ALA A 85 -15.49 -6.14 -7.80
CA ALA A 85 -14.37 -6.38 -6.89
C ALA A 85 -14.72 -6.01 -5.45
N ARG A 86 -15.40 -4.88 -5.25
CA ARG A 86 -15.88 -4.45 -3.94
C ARG A 86 -16.80 -5.49 -3.31
N GLU A 87 -17.77 -6.02 -4.07
CA GLU A 87 -18.67 -7.06 -3.58
C GLU A 87 -17.91 -8.31 -3.13
N ARG A 88 -16.92 -8.78 -3.92
CA ARG A 88 -16.06 -9.91 -3.52
C ARG A 88 -15.25 -9.61 -2.27
N ALA A 89 -14.72 -8.39 -2.15
CA ALA A 89 -13.96 -7.96 -0.99
C ALA A 89 -14.83 -7.87 0.28
N GLU A 90 -16.05 -7.36 0.16
CA GLU A 90 -17.03 -7.35 1.25
C GLU A 90 -17.43 -8.78 1.67
N ALA A 91 -17.66 -9.67 0.70
CA ALA A 91 -17.97 -11.07 0.98
C ALA A 91 -16.83 -11.77 1.73
N ALA A 92 -15.59 -11.60 1.27
CA ALA A 92 -14.42 -12.15 1.96
C ALA A 92 -14.26 -11.57 3.38
N ALA A 93 -14.45 -10.25 3.53
CA ALA A 93 -14.35 -9.58 4.83
C ALA A 93 -15.38 -10.10 5.85
N ARG A 94 -16.61 -10.42 5.41
CA ARG A 94 -17.64 -11.03 6.27
C ARG A 94 -17.24 -12.42 6.78
N GLU A 95 -16.37 -13.11 6.06
CA GLU A 95 -15.83 -14.41 6.43
C GLU A 95 -14.50 -14.30 7.20
N GLY A 96 -14.04 -13.08 7.52
CA GLY A 96 -12.76 -12.85 8.17
C GLY A 96 -11.54 -13.12 7.28
N ARG A 97 -11.72 -13.07 5.95
CA ARG A 97 -10.68 -13.30 4.95
C ARG A 97 -10.44 -12.03 4.12
N ASN A 98 -9.26 -11.95 3.50
CA ASN A 98 -9.00 -10.93 2.48
C ASN A 98 -9.35 -11.48 1.10
N ALA A 99 -10.01 -10.67 0.27
CA ALA A 99 -10.22 -11.06 -1.12
C ALA A 99 -8.90 -11.05 -1.91
N ILE A 100 -8.78 -12.01 -2.82
CA ILE A 100 -7.76 -11.99 -3.86
C ILE A 100 -8.28 -11.06 -4.96
N LEU A 101 -7.58 -9.95 -5.15
CA LEU A 101 -7.93 -8.90 -6.12
C LEU A 101 -6.84 -8.79 -7.17
N GLU A 102 -7.24 -8.61 -8.42
CA GLU A 102 -6.34 -8.51 -9.57
C GLU A 102 -6.21 -7.06 -10.04
N ASP A 103 -5.26 -6.75 -10.93
CA ASP A 103 -5.10 -5.38 -11.44
C ASP A 103 -6.35 -4.87 -12.16
N GLY A 104 -7.20 -5.74 -12.72
CA GLY A 104 -8.49 -5.37 -13.31
C GLY A 104 -9.59 -5.00 -12.33
N ASP A 105 -9.34 -5.23 -11.04
CA ASP A 105 -10.31 -5.00 -9.98
C ASP A 105 -10.28 -3.56 -9.46
N TYR A 106 -9.34 -2.75 -9.95
CA TYR A 106 -9.19 -1.37 -9.52
C TYR A 106 -9.49 -0.37 -10.64
N LEU A 107 -9.95 0.79 -10.20
CA LEU A 107 -10.12 1.99 -10.98
C LEU A 107 -9.22 3.06 -10.39
N VAL A 108 -8.52 3.78 -11.26
CA VAL A 108 -7.59 4.83 -10.87
C VAL A 108 -7.98 6.17 -11.49
N LYS A 109 -7.63 7.27 -10.81
CA LYS A 109 -7.94 8.64 -11.24
C LYS A 109 -6.90 9.64 -10.75
N LYS A 110 -6.71 10.75 -11.47
CA LYS A 110 -5.98 11.90 -10.94
C LYS A 110 -6.82 12.66 -9.88
N PRO A 111 -6.20 13.20 -8.82
CA PRO A 111 -6.91 14.01 -7.84
C PRO A 111 -7.47 15.29 -8.47
N GLY A 112 -8.68 15.68 -8.07
CA GLY A 112 -9.36 16.90 -8.50
C GLY A 112 -9.78 16.98 -9.98
N ARG A 113 -9.48 15.96 -10.82
CA ARG A 113 -9.80 16.00 -12.26
C ARG A 113 -9.84 14.62 -12.93
N GLY A 114 -10.58 14.55 -14.04
CA GLY A 114 -10.59 13.40 -14.94
C GLY A 114 -11.62 12.34 -14.55
N GLU A 115 -11.61 11.26 -15.32
CA GLU A 115 -12.52 10.12 -15.15
C GLU A 115 -11.79 8.93 -14.52
N TRP A 116 -12.56 8.07 -13.86
CA TRP A 116 -12.05 6.80 -13.36
C TRP A 116 -11.74 5.88 -14.53
N VAL A 117 -10.48 5.47 -14.66
CA VAL A 117 -10.04 4.53 -15.69
C VAL A 117 -9.66 3.20 -15.07
N SER A 118 -9.79 2.12 -15.83
CA SER A 118 -9.32 0.81 -15.40
C SER A 118 -7.80 0.82 -15.24
N SER A 119 -7.28 0.23 -14.16
CA SER A 119 -5.83 0.01 -14.03
C SER A 119 -5.27 -0.98 -15.05
N LEU A 120 -6.11 -1.78 -15.73
CA LEU A 120 -5.69 -2.61 -16.87
C LEU A 120 -5.59 -1.84 -18.18
N ASP A 121 -6.18 -0.65 -18.29
CA ASP A 121 -5.93 0.21 -19.45
C ASP A 121 -4.54 0.82 -19.31
N ILE A 122 -3.53 0.12 -19.82
CA ILE A 122 -2.12 0.48 -19.67
C ILE A 122 -1.88 1.93 -20.12
N HIS A 123 -2.48 2.35 -21.24
CA HIS A 123 -2.26 3.69 -21.79
C HIS A 123 -2.88 4.80 -20.94
N ALA A 124 -4.05 4.55 -20.36
CA ALA A 124 -4.71 5.51 -19.49
C ALA A 124 -4.09 5.52 -18.07
N ALA A 125 -3.84 4.34 -17.52
CA ALA A 125 -3.31 4.14 -16.18
C ALA A 125 -1.84 4.59 -16.04
N GLU A 126 -1.00 4.36 -17.05
CA GLU A 126 0.40 4.82 -17.06
C GLU A 126 0.48 6.35 -16.84
N LYS A 127 -0.39 7.12 -17.49
CA LYS A 127 -0.44 8.59 -17.33
C LYS A 127 -0.87 9.05 -15.93
N ILE A 128 -1.50 8.16 -15.16
CA ILE A 128 -1.95 8.40 -13.79
C ILE A 128 -0.87 7.98 -12.80
N PHE A 129 -0.24 6.82 -13.02
CA PHE A 129 0.85 6.31 -12.20
C PHE A 129 2.16 7.08 -12.39
N HIS A 130 2.34 7.75 -13.54
CA HIS A 130 3.45 8.67 -13.76
C HIS A 130 3.24 9.96 -12.94
N VAL A 131 3.66 9.91 -11.68
CA VAL A 131 3.58 11.02 -10.74
C VAL A 131 4.88 11.83 -10.79
N GLU A 132 4.77 13.06 -11.28
CA GLU A 132 5.90 13.99 -11.37
C GLU A 132 5.93 14.94 -10.17
N CYS A 133 7.12 15.33 -9.74
CA CYS A 133 7.27 16.38 -8.74
C CYS A 133 6.95 17.76 -9.34
N PRO A 134 6.12 18.59 -8.68
CA PRO A 134 5.95 19.99 -9.08
C PRO A 134 7.26 20.74 -8.82
N GLY A 135 8.09 20.89 -9.85
CA GLY A 135 9.43 21.46 -9.78
C GLY A 135 10.57 20.51 -10.19
N GLY A 136 10.26 19.28 -10.63
CA GLY A 136 11.25 18.27 -10.99
C GLY A 136 11.79 17.50 -9.78
N GLY A 137 12.38 16.33 -10.04
CA GLY A 137 12.88 15.41 -9.02
C GLY A 137 12.08 14.10 -8.92
N VAL A 138 12.46 13.25 -7.96
CA VAL A 138 11.88 11.91 -7.78
C VAL A 138 10.75 11.96 -6.75
N ALA A 139 9.53 11.65 -7.18
CA ALA A 139 8.39 11.52 -6.29
C ALA A 139 8.50 10.23 -5.47
N LYS A 140 8.47 10.35 -4.14
CA LYS A 140 8.53 9.19 -3.22
C LYS A 140 7.15 8.89 -2.67
N LEU A 141 6.70 7.64 -2.81
CA LEU A 141 5.44 7.21 -2.19
C LEU A 141 5.56 7.23 -0.66
N VAL A 142 4.58 7.84 0.00
CA VAL A 142 4.49 7.91 1.46
C VAL A 142 3.47 6.90 1.94
N ASN A 143 3.90 6.03 2.86
CA ASN A 143 3.00 5.19 3.63
C ASN A 143 2.76 5.83 5.02
N PRO A 144 1.53 5.77 5.56
CA PRO A 144 1.21 6.26 6.90
C PRO A 144 1.77 5.37 8.02
#